data_AF-A0A2M9P865-F1
#
_entry.id   AF-A0A2M9P865-F1
#
_cell.length_a   1.000
_cell.length_b   1.000
_cell.length_c   1.000
_cell.angle_alpha   90.00
_cell.angle_beta   90.00
_cell.angle_gamma   90.00
#
_symmetry.space_group_name_H-M   'P 1'
#
loop_
_entity.id
_entity.type
_entity.pdbx_description
1 polymer ?
#
loop_
_entity_poly.entity_id
_entity_poly.type
_entity_poly.pdbx_seq_one_letter_code
_entity_poly.pdbx_strand_id
1 'polypeptide(L)' 'MKLKSFRVENFRSINDSGDIDVADITALLGRNESGKSNLLLGLRSLN' A
#
# COMPACT_ATOMS: atom_id res chain seq x y z
N MET A 1 -11.60 -3.06 -14.37
CA MET A 1 -11.59 -1.88 -13.47
C MET A 1 -10.14 -1.48 -13.23
N LYS A 2 -9.79 -0.19 -13.19
CA LYS A 2 -8.42 0.28 -12.89
C LYS A 2 -8.35 0.80 -11.44
N LEU A 3 -7.32 0.41 -10.68
CA LEU A 3 -7.05 0.94 -9.35
C LEU A 3 -6.65 2.42 -9.46
N LYS A 4 -7.24 3.29 -8.63
CA LYS A 4 -6.98 4.75 -8.63
C LYS A 4 -6.24 5.20 -7.40
N SER A 5 -6.67 4.73 -6.24
CA SER A 5 -6.00 4.96 -4.97
C SER A 5 -6.31 3.81 -4.01
N PHE A 6 -5.53 3.71 -2.94
CA PHE A 6 -5.82 2.81 -1.84
C PHE A 6 -5.28 3.36 -0.52
N ARG A 7 -5.85 2.90 0.59
CA ARG A 7 -5.40 3.18 1.95
C ARG A 7 -5.43 1.90 2.75
N VAL A 8 -4.41 1.69 3.57
CA VAL A 8 -4.26 0.53 4.46
C VAL A 8 -4.18 1.05 5.89
N GLU A 9 -5.11 0.61 6.73
CA GLU A 9 -5.18 0.99 8.14
C GLU A 9 -5.15 -0.27 9.02
N ASN A 10 -4.47 -0.18 10.16
CA ASN A 10 -4.40 -1.22 11.19
C ASN A 10 -4.04 -2.62 10.65
N PHE A 11 -3.09 -2.70 9.71
CA PHE A 11 -2.67 -3.94 9.06
C PHE A 11 -1.19 -4.22 9.29
N ARG A 12 -0.89 -5.24 10.11
CA ARG A 12 0.47 -5.64 10.47
C ARG A 12 1.27 -4.46 11.03
N SER A 13 2.34 -4.04 10.35
CA SER A 13 3.19 -2.92 10.75
C SER A 13 2.68 -1.55 10.29
N ILE A 14 1.52 -1.49 9.61
CA ILE A 14 0.93 -0.26 9.08
C ILE A 14 -0.20 0.16 10.01
N ASN A 15 -0.01 1.28 10.70
CA ASN A 15 -1.09 1.93 11.46
C ASN A 15 -2.03 2.65 10.49
N ASP A 16 -1.45 3.48 9.62
CA ASP A 16 -2.15 4.19 8.55
C ASP A 16 -1.15 4.52 7.43
N SER A 17 -1.48 4.18 6.19
CA SER A 17 -0.68 4.53 5.01
C SER A 17 -0.97 5.94 4.48
N GLY A 18 -2.09 6.55 4.90
CA GLY A 18 -2.73 7.62 4.15
C GLY A 18 -3.25 7.13 2.79
N ASP A 19 -3.87 8.06 2.04
CA ASP A 19 -4.27 7.79 0.67
C ASP A 19 -3.04 7.69 -0.23
N ILE A 20 -2.91 6.58 -0.94
CA ILE A 20 -1.87 6.35 -1.93
C ILE A 20 -2.51 6.38 -3.31
N ASP A 21 -2.20 7.41 -4.08
CA ASP A 21 -2.59 7.51 -5.48
C ASP A 21 -1.78 6.55 -6.35
N VAL A 22 -2.42 5.98 -7.36
CA VAL A 22 -1.84 4.98 -8.26
C VAL A 22 -1.84 5.50 -9.70
N ALA A 23 -0.65 5.52 -10.30
CA ALA A 23 -0.44 5.73 -11.72
C ALA A 23 -0.32 4.39 -12.48
N ASP A 24 -0.24 4.42 -13.81
CA ASP A 24 -0.06 3.20 -14.63
C ASP A 24 1.22 2.42 -14.24
N ILE A 25 2.24 3.13 -13.75
CA ILE A 25 3.42 2.54 -13.07
C ILE A 25 3.65 3.30 -11.77
N THR A 26 3.65 2.60 -10.65
CA THR A 26 3.90 3.17 -9.31
C THR A 26 4.99 2.36 -8.62
N ALA A 27 6.01 3.03 -8.09
CA ALA A 27 7.11 2.39 -7.37
C ALA A 27 7.02 2.70 -5.86
N LEU A 28 7.17 1.66 -5.03
CA LEU A 28 7.26 1.82 -3.58
C LEU A 28 8.73 1.83 -3.16
N LEU A 29 9.20 2.95 -2.62
CA LEU A 29 10.59 3.16 -2.20
C LEU A 29 10.70 3.34 -0.69
N GLY A 30 11.83 2.95 -0.11
CA GLY A 30 12.09 3.08 1.32
C GLY A 30 13.09 2.03 1.82
N ARG A 31 13.57 2.20 3.05
CA ARG A 31 14.52 1.27 3.70
C ARG A 31 13.92 -0.13 3.85
N ASN A 32 14.77 -1.13 4.07
CA ASN A 32 14.29 -2.46 4.46
C ASN A 32 13.38 -2.34 5.69
N GLU A 33 12.36 -3.21 5.73
CA GLU A 33 11.38 -3.29 6.83
C GLU A 33 10.48 -2.05 7.02
N SER A 34 10.53 -1.07 6.11
CA SER A 34 9.67 0.12 6.16
C SER A 34 8.19 -0.12 5.83
N GLY A 35 7.72 -1.36 5.78
CA GLY A 35 6.32 -1.69 5.52
C GLY A 35 5.88 -1.81 4.05
N LYS A 36 6.80 -1.66 3.06
CA LYS A 36 6.45 -1.76 1.61
C LYS A 36 5.75 -3.06 1.23
N SER A 37 6.25 -4.21 1.69
CA SER A 37 5.60 -5.49 1.43
C SER A 37 4.25 -5.60 2.13
N ASN A 38 4.09 -4.99 3.31
CA ASN A 38 2.81 -4.97 4.02
C ASN A 38 1.78 -4.08 3.32
N LEU A 39 2.17 -2.99 2.64
CA LEU A 39 1.27 -2.19 1.80
C LEU A 39 0.67 -3.03 0.67
N LEU A 40 1.52 -3.76 -0.06
CA LEU A 40 1.08 -4.63 -1.15
C LEU A 40 0.21 -5.79 -0.65
N LEU A 41 0.52 -6.36 0.52
CA LEU A 41 -0.28 -7.42 1.12
C LEU A 41 -1.63 -6.92 1.63
N GLY A 42 -1.68 -5.71 2.20
CA GLY A 42 -2.93 -5.05 2.58
C GLY A 42 -3.81 -4.80 1.36
N LEU A 43 -3.26 -4.20 0.31
CA LEU A 43 -3.97 -4.00 -0.96
C LEU A 43 -4.50 -5.31 -1.56
N ARG A 44 -3.68 -6.39 -1.54
CA ARG A 44 -4.10 -7.72 -2.01
C ARG A 44 -5.29 -8.29 -1.22
N SER A 45 -5.40 -7.97 0.08
CA SER A 45 -6.45 -8.51 0.95
C SER A 45 -7.85 -7.89 0.73
N LEU A 46 -7.94 -6.80 -0.03
CA LEU A 46 -9.20 -6.13 -0.38
C LEU A 46 -9.93 -6.80 -1.57
N ASN A 47 -9.35 -7.86 -2.13
CA ASN A 47 -9.93 -8.65 -3.24
C ASN A 47 -10.50 -9.98 -2.75
#